data_AF-A0A847XB59-F1
#
_entry.id   AF-A0A847XB59-F1
#
_cell.length_a   1.000
_cell.length_b   1.000
_cell.length_c   1.000
_cell.angle_alpha   90.00
_cell.angle_beta   90.00
_cell.angle_gamma   90.00
#
_symmetry.space_group_name_H-M   'P 1'
#
loop_
_entity.id
_entity.type
_entity.pdbx_description
1 polymer ?
#
loop_
_entity_poly.entity_id
_entity_poly.type
_entity_poly.pdbx_seq_one_letter_code
_entity_poly.pdbx_strand_id
1 'polypeptide(L)'
;MKKDLEKTKEFNKINPKGGKNNMPKKGSKLKNGFAYFLSAITTVFVVGVISVSLFVMTTIATAKPISADDFEQTDSTVVLDADDNVIYDLGVKLIENVEYEDISQSLIDAFVSIEDSRFFVHKGFDLPRFTSAMIKNVLS
;
A
#
# COMPACT_ATOMS: atom_id res chain seq x y z
N MET A 1 57.76 -52.55 45.40
CA MET A 1 56.35 -52.77 45.03
C MET A 1 55.51 -52.67 46.29
N LYS A 2 54.54 -51.74 46.39
CA LYS A 2 53.72 -51.39 47.59
C LYS A 2 54.28 -50.35 48.58
N LYS A 3 54.97 -49.29 48.14
CA LYS A 3 55.19 -48.09 49.01
C LYS A 3 54.80 -46.74 48.40
N ASP A 4 54.32 -46.73 47.15
CA ASP A 4 54.00 -45.49 46.43
C ASP A 4 52.49 -45.27 46.23
N LEU A 5 51.64 -46.11 46.84
CA LEU A 5 50.18 -46.09 46.65
C LEU A 5 49.38 -45.64 47.89
N GLU A 6 50.03 -45.37 49.03
CA GLU A 6 49.35 -44.91 50.26
C GLU A 6 49.53 -43.41 50.56
N LYS A 7 50.46 -42.71 49.89
CA LYS A 7 50.71 -41.28 50.14
C LYS A 7 49.77 -40.30 49.40
N THR A 8 48.87 -40.80 48.56
CA THR A 8 47.98 -39.96 47.74
C THR A 8 46.52 -39.94 48.18
N LYS A 9 46.16 -40.59 49.30
CA LYS A 9 44.75 -40.72 49.75
C LYS A 9 44.35 -39.88 50.97
N GLU A 10 45.27 -39.15 51.60
CA GLU A 10 44.99 -38.49 52.89
C GLU A 10 45.07 -36.95 52.88
N PHE A 11 45.54 -36.31 51.80
CA PHE A 11 45.58 -34.85 51.75
C PHE A 11 44.40 -34.28 50.95
N ASN A 12 43.49 -33.68 51.71
CA ASN A 12 42.59 -32.62 51.31
C ASN A 12 41.11 -32.99 51.06
N LYS A 13 40.49 -33.60 52.07
CA LYS A 13 39.09 -33.31 52.42
C LYS A 13 39.03 -31.92 53.08
N ILE A 14 38.89 -30.87 52.28
CA ILE A 14 38.27 -29.61 52.74
C ILE A 14 37.39 -29.10 51.61
N ASN A 15 36.08 -29.22 51.80
CA ASN A 15 35.07 -28.60 50.98
C ASN A 15 34.52 -27.39 51.75
N PRO A 16 34.77 -26.15 51.31
CA PRO A 16 33.84 -25.07 51.57
C PRO A 16 32.99 -24.87 50.33
N LYS A 17 31.69 -25.19 50.47
CA LYS A 17 30.63 -24.56 49.69
C LYS A 17 30.89 -23.04 49.67
N GLY A 18 31.12 -22.45 48.50
CA GLY A 18 31.42 -21.03 48.43
C GLY A 18 31.33 -20.45 47.04
N GLY A 19 30.19 -19.83 46.75
CA GLY A 19 30.09 -18.76 45.76
C GLY A 19 29.98 -19.18 44.30
N LYS A 20 28.74 -19.48 43.86
CA LYS A 20 28.35 -18.97 42.54
C LYS A 20 28.60 -17.47 42.59
N ASN A 21 29.60 -16.98 41.87
CA ASN A 21 29.72 -15.56 41.58
C ASN A 21 28.52 -15.18 40.70
N ASN A 22 27.39 -14.93 41.36
CA ASN A 22 26.31 -14.14 40.83
C ASN A 22 26.84 -12.72 40.77
N MET A 23 27.60 -12.42 39.72
CA MET A 23 27.73 -11.03 39.29
C MET A 23 26.29 -10.52 39.21
N PRO A 24 25.90 -9.45 39.93
CA PRO A 24 24.58 -8.90 39.76
C PRO A 24 24.50 -8.48 38.31
N LYS A 25 23.79 -9.25 37.48
CA LYS A 25 23.32 -8.77 36.18
C LYS A 25 22.48 -7.57 36.54
N LYS A 26 23.09 -6.38 36.51
CA LYS A 26 22.43 -5.11 36.71
C LYS A 26 21.32 -5.09 35.68
N GLY A 27 20.11 -5.43 36.14
CA GLY A 27 18.92 -5.53 35.33
C GLY A 27 18.79 -4.18 34.66
N SER A 28 19.09 -4.16 33.37
CA SER A 28 19.10 -2.98 32.53
C SER A 28 17.65 -2.51 32.41
N LYS A 29 17.21 -1.67 33.36
CA LYS A 29 15.87 -1.08 33.39
C LYS A 29 15.57 -0.26 32.12
N LEU A 30 16.59 0.07 31.31
CA LEU A 30 16.44 0.67 29.99
C LEU A 30 15.81 -0.25 28.93
N LYS A 31 15.96 -1.58 29.04
CA LYS A 31 15.43 -2.52 28.02
C LYS A 31 13.90 -2.52 28.00
N ASN A 32 13.28 -2.28 29.15
CA ASN A 32 11.83 -2.32 29.28
C ASN A 32 11.20 -1.07 28.65
N GLY A 33 11.78 0.12 28.84
CA GLY A 33 11.28 1.36 28.22
C GLY A 33 11.37 1.35 26.68
N PHE A 34 12.48 0.88 26.12
CA PHE A 34 12.62 0.73 24.68
C PHE A 34 11.67 -0.33 24.11
N ALA A 35 11.47 -1.45 24.82
CA ALA A 35 10.50 -2.47 24.43
C ALA A 35 9.06 -1.94 24.43
N TYR A 36 8.66 -1.15 25.43
CA TYR A 36 7.33 -0.52 25.46
C TYR A 36 7.14 0.54 24.36
N PHE A 37 8.17 1.32 24.05
CA PHE A 37 8.14 2.27 22.94
C PHE A 37 7.96 1.56 21.60
N LEU A 38 8.75 0.50 21.35
CA LEU A 38 8.65 -0.29 20.13
C LEU A 38 7.31 -1.05 20.06
N SER A 39 6.79 -1.55 21.19
CA SER A 39 5.47 -2.18 21.24
C SER A 39 4.35 -1.19 20.94
N ALA A 40 4.46 0.06 21.42
CA ALA A 40 3.49 1.11 21.13
C ALA A 40 3.47 1.47 19.64
N ILE A 41 4.63 1.68 19.01
CA ILE A 41 4.73 1.92 17.56
C ILE A 41 4.14 0.75 16.77
N THR A 42 4.49 -0.48 17.14
CA THR A 42 3.98 -1.68 16.47
C THR A 42 2.47 -1.78 16.61
N THR A 43 1.93 -1.48 17.79
CA THR A 43 0.48 -1.49 18.03
C THR A 43 -0.22 -0.44 17.17
N VAL A 44 0.29 0.79 17.13
CA VAL A 44 -0.26 1.86 16.28
C VAL A 44 -0.20 1.46 14.80
N PHE A 45 0.91 0.88 14.34
CA PHE A 45 1.05 0.41 12.97
C PHE A 45 0.02 -0.67 12.62
N VAL A 46 -0.13 -1.70 13.47
CA VAL A 46 -1.09 -2.78 13.26
C VAL A 46 -2.53 -2.24 13.24
N VAL A 47 -2.89 -1.38 14.20
CA VAL A 47 -4.22 -0.74 14.24
C VAL A 47 -4.45 0.09 12.99
N GLY A 48 -3.45 0.84 12.52
CA GLY A 48 -3.51 1.62 11.29
C GLY A 48 -3.71 0.77 10.03
N VAL A 49 -3.00 -0.36 9.92
CA VAL A 49 -3.18 -1.29 8.79
C VAL A 49 -4.58 -1.90 8.82
N ILE A 50 -5.08 -2.32 9.99
CA ILE A 50 -6.42 -2.88 10.14
C ILE A 50 -7.48 -1.84 9.76
N SER A 51 -7.36 -0.59 10.25
CA SER A 51 -8.35 0.45 9.98
C SER A 51 -8.41 0.81 8.49
N VAL A 52 -7.26 0.98 7.83
CA VAL A 52 -7.19 1.23 6.38
C VAL A 52 -7.76 0.06 5.60
N SER A 53 -7.42 -1.18 5.98
CA SER A 53 -7.92 -2.38 5.30
C SER A 53 -9.45 -2.49 5.40
N LEU A 54 -10.01 -2.27 6.59
CA LEU A 54 -11.45 -2.26 6.80
C LEU A 54 -12.12 -1.16 5.98
N PHE A 55 -11.56 0.05 5.96
CA PHE A 55 -12.08 1.16 5.16
C PHE A 55 -12.12 0.82 3.67
N VAL A 56 -11.02 0.29 3.11
CA VAL A 56 -10.98 -0.11 1.69
C VAL A 56 -11.98 -1.21 1.39
N MET A 57 -12.08 -2.23 2.25
CA MET A 57 -13.04 -3.33 2.06
C MET A 57 -14.49 -2.85 2.09
N THR A 58 -14.85 -1.99 3.05
CA THR A 58 -16.23 -1.49 3.12
C THR A 58 -16.54 -0.59 1.94
N THR A 59 -15.63 0.29 1.53
CA THR A 59 -15.83 1.15 0.35
C THR A 59 -16.08 0.33 -0.91
N ILE A 60 -15.26 -0.70 -1.16
CA ILE A 60 -15.45 -1.60 -2.32
C ILE A 60 -16.78 -2.35 -2.23
N ALA A 61 -17.13 -2.87 -1.04
CA ALA A 61 -18.37 -3.63 -0.85
C ALA A 61 -19.64 -2.78 -1.03
N THR A 62 -19.57 -1.49 -0.71
CA THR A 62 -20.70 -0.55 -0.87
C THR A 62 -20.73 0.15 -2.22
N ALA A 63 -19.72 -0.03 -3.07
CA ALA A 63 -19.66 0.63 -4.36
C ALA A 63 -20.79 0.11 -5.28
N LYS A 64 -21.49 1.02 -5.94
CA LYS A 64 -22.45 0.67 -7.00
C LYS A 64 -21.69 -0.01 -8.15
N PRO A 65 -22.21 -1.10 -8.74
CA PRO A 65 -21.65 -1.59 -10.00
C PRO A 65 -21.72 -0.48 -11.04
N ILE A 66 -20.64 -0.35 -11.81
CA ILE A 66 -20.51 0.62 -12.88
C ILE A 66 -20.79 -0.13 -14.20
N SER A 67 -21.72 0.37 -15.01
CA SER A 67 -21.92 -0.07 -16.39
C SER A 67 -21.47 0.99 -17.38
N ALA A 68 -21.17 0.61 -18.63
CA ALA A 68 -20.84 1.56 -19.70
C ALA A 68 -21.97 2.58 -19.91
N ASP A 69 -23.21 2.10 -19.85
CA ASP A 69 -24.44 2.88 -19.95
C ASP A 69 -24.55 4.00 -18.89
N ASP A 70 -23.84 3.90 -17.75
CA ASP A 70 -23.82 4.97 -16.75
C ASP A 70 -23.07 6.23 -17.26
N PHE A 71 -22.32 6.14 -18.37
CA PHE A 71 -21.49 7.21 -18.93
C PHE A 71 -21.85 7.61 -20.37
N GLU A 72 -22.83 6.97 -20.99
CA GLU A 72 -23.31 7.39 -22.31
C GLU A 72 -24.01 8.74 -22.18
N GLN A 73 -23.57 9.72 -22.97
CA GLN A 73 -24.23 11.01 -23.06
C GLN A 73 -25.25 10.96 -24.19
N THR A 74 -26.42 11.56 -23.98
CA THR A 74 -27.42 11.69 -25.03
C THR A 74 -26.88 12.63 -26.11
N ASP A 75 -26.86 12.13 -27.35
CA ASP A 75 -26.48 12.92 -28.52
C ASP A 75 -27.44 14.09 -28.74
N SER A 76 -26.94 15.05 -29.51
CA SER A 76 -27.69 16.23 -29.91
C SER A 76 -28.79 15.85 -30.92
N THR A 77 -30.00 16.38 -30.74
CA THR A 77 -31.11 16.10 -31.66
C THR A 77 -30.93 16.89 -32.95
N VAL A 78 -30.72 16.20 -34.07
CA VAL A 78 -30.53 16.81 -35.38
C VAL A 78 -31.83 16.81 -36.19
N VAL A 79 -32.17 17.95 -36.81
CA VAL A 79 -33.30 18.11 -37.72
C VAL A 79 -32.79 18.06 -39.16
N LEU A 80 -33.34 17.13 -39.94
CA LEU A 80 -32.98 16.90 -41.34
C LEU A 80 -34.04 17.47 -42.30
N ASP A 81 -33.63 17.87 -43.50
CA ASP A 81 -34.55 18.17 -44.61
C ASP A 81 -35.00 16.90 -45.35
N ALA A 82 -35.80 17.06 -46.40
CA ALA A 82 -36.32 15.94 -47.19
C ALA A 82 -35.25 15.19 -48.00
N ASP A 83 -34.06 15.78 -48.14
CA ASP A 83 -32.90 15.25 -48.86
C ASP A 83 -31.80 14.77 -47.88
N ASP A 84 -32.14 14.54 -46.60
CA ASP A 84 -31.25 14.14 -45.49
C ASP A 84 -30.14 15.15 -45.13
N ASN A 85 -30.27 16.42 -45.53
CA ASN A 85 -29.32 17.45 -45.10
C ASN A 85 -29.66 17.98 -43.70
N VAL A 86 -28.63 18.19 -42.88
CA VAL A 86 -28.78 18.80 -41.56
C VAL A 86 -29.21 20.26 -41.68
N ILE A 87 -30.40 20.58 -41.18
CA ILE A 87 -30.92 21.96 -41.13
C ILE A 87 -30.57 22.61 -39.79
N TYR A 88 -30.71 21.88 -38.68
CA TYR A 88 -30.56 22.45 -37.34
C TYR A 88 -30.18 21.40 -36.31
N ASP A 89 -29.28 21.76 -35.38
CA ASP A 89 -28.95 20.96 -34.21
C ASP A 89 -29.62 21.57 -32.96
N LEU A 90 -30.55 20.83 -32.36
CA LEU A 90 -31.32 21.22 -31.18
C LEU A 90 -30.62 20.85 -29.86
N GLY A 91 -29.42 20.28 -29.90
CA GLY A 91 -28.62 19.98 -28.73
C GLY A 91 -28.26 21.23 -27.93
N VAL A 92 -28.37 21.13 -26.60
CA VAL A 92 -27.86 22.18 -25.68
C VAL A 92 -26.33 22.22 -25.67
N LYS A 93 -25.68 21.12 -26.08
CA LYS A 93 -24.24 20.97 -26.21
C LYS A 93 -23.94 20.33 -27.55
N LEU A 94 -22.88 20.77 -28.21
CA LEU A 94 -22.35 20.10 -29.40
C LEU A 94 -21.52 18.90 -28.94
N ILE A 95 -22.17 17.76 -28.78
CA ILE A 95 -21.54 16.47 -28.46
C ILE A 95 -21.94 15.49 -29.55
N GLU A 96 -20.94 14.80 -30.10
CA GLU A 96 -21.07 13.70 -31.04
C GLU A 96 -20.36 12.50 -30.41
N ASN A 97 -21.12 11.43 -30.14
CA ASN A 97 -20.55 10.17 -29.72
C ASN A 97 -19.84 9.50 -30.91
N VAL A 98 -18.60 9.05 -30.69
CA VAL A 98 -17.79 8.32 -31.68
C VAL A 98 -17.38 6.97 -31.11
N GLU A 99 -17.30 5.94 -31.96
CA GLU A 99 -16.77 4.64 -31.55
C GLU A 99 -15.26 4.73 -31.31
N TYR A 100 -14.73 3.87 -30.44
CA TYR A 100 -13.30 3.91 -30.09
C TYR A 100 -12.41 3.62 -31.30
N GLU A 101 -12.87 2.74 -32.18
CA GLU A 101 -12.22 2.32 -33.41
C GLU A 101 -12.07 3.46 -34.43
N ASP A 102 -12.93 4.49 -34.35
CA ASP A 102 -12.89 5.66 -35.21
C ASP A 102 -11.83 6.68 -34.78
N ILE A 103 -11.28 6.52 -33.57
CA ILE A 103 -10.27 7.44 -33.01
C ILE A 103 -8.90 7.09 -33.58
N SER A 104 -8.27 8.06 -34.27
CA SER A 104 -6.91 7.86 -34.79
C SER A 104 -5.91 7.54 -33.68
N GLN A 105 -5.03 6.56 -33.92
CA GLN A 105 -4.00 6.17 -32.95
C GLN A 105 -3.10 7.34 -32.54
N SER A 106 -2.78 8.23 -33.47
CA SER A 106 -2.00 9.44 -33.17
C SER A 106 -2.70 10.37 -32.18
N LEU A 107 -4.03 10.45 -32.19
CA LEU A 107 -4.80 11.21 -31.20
C LEU A 107 -4.79 10.52 -29.84
N ILE A 108 -4.99 9.20 -29.80
CA ILE A 108 -4.93 8.40 -28.56
C ILE A 108 -3.56 8.56 -27.91
N ASP A 109 -2.48 8.36 -28.68
CA ASP A 109 -1.11 8.47 -28.19
C ASP A 109 -0.79 9.88 -27.69
N ALA A 110 -1.19 10.91 -28.43
CA ALA A 110 -0.99 12.30 -28.03
C ALA A 110 -1.71 12.61 -26.71
N PHE A 111 -2.98 12.27 -26.60
CA PHE A 111 -3.80 12.52 -25.41
C PHE A 111 -3.26 11.78 -24.18
N VAL A 112 -3.04 10.47 -24.31
CA VAL A 112 -2.54 9.61 -23.23
C VAL A 112 -1.14 10.07 -22.81
N SER A 113 -0.27 10.51 -23.72
CA SER A 113 1.06 11.01 -23.34
C SER A 113 1.04 12.24 -22.44
N ILE A 114 0.03 13.11 -22.60
CA ILE A 114 -0.10 14.37 -21.85
C ILE A 114 -0.78 14.12 -20.50
N GLU A 115 -1.91 13.41 -20.49
CA GLU A 115 -2.74 13.22 -19.30
C GLU A 115 -2.20 12.08 -18.41
N ASP A 116 -2.10 10.87 -18.98
CA ASP A 116 -1.66 9.69 -18.26
C ASP A 116 -0.90 8.70 -19.14
N SER A 117 0.40 8.93 -19.29
CA SER A 117 1.29 8.11 -20.14
C SER A 117 1.29 6.60 -19.84
N ARG A 118 0.74 6.18 -18.69
CA ARG A 118 0.66 4.76 -18.28
C ARG A 118 -0.77 4.25 -18.19
N PHE A 119 -1.74 4.97 -18.74
CA PHE A 119 -3.16 4.63 -18.72
C PHE A 119 -3.42 3.15 -19.05
N PHE A 120 -2.86 2.67 -20.17
CA PHE A 120 -3.03 1.28 -20.64
C PHE A 120 -2.15 0.24 -19.91
N VAL A 121 -1.18 0.69 -19.11
CA VAL A 121 -0.25 -0.20 -18.38
C VAL A 121 -0.77 -0.50 -16.98
N HIS A 122 -1.38 0.48 -16.31
CA HIS A 122 -1.88 0.32 -14.96
C HIS A 122 -3.33 -0.19 -14.94
N LYS A 123 -3.71 -0.92 -13.90
CA LYS A 123 -5.07 -1.46 -13.73
C LYS A 123 -6.00 -0.47 -13.01
N GLY A 124 -6.10 0.73 -13.56
CA GLY A 124 -6.93 1.83 -13.05
C GLY A 124 -6.27 2.73 -11.98
N PHE A 125 -5.31 2.22 -11.19
CA PHE A 125 -4.61 3.04 -10.19
C PHE A 125 -3.09 3.05 -10.39
N ASP A 126 -2.54 4.22 -10.72
CA ASP A 126 -1.10 4.44 -10.84
C ASP A 126 -0.41 4.60 -9.47
N LEU A 127 -0.14 3.47 -8.82
CA LEU A 127 0.51 3.43 -7.51
C LEU A 127 1.91 4.11 -7.49
N PRO A 128 2.81 3.88 -8.47
CA PRO A 128 4.09 4.58 -8.51
C PRO A 128 3.97 6.11 -8.62
N ARG A 129 3.04 6.64 -9.44
CA ARG A 129 2.88 8.10 -9.58
C ARG A 129 2.26 8.71 -8.34
N PHE A 130 1.25 8.05 -7.79
CA PHE A 130 0.59 8.46 -6.55
C PHE A 130 1.58 8.53 -5.38
N THR A 131 2.36 7.47 -5.15
CA THR A 131 3.34 7.43 -4.05
C THR A 131 4.44 8.47 -4.24
N SER A 132 4.93 8.67 -5.47
CA SER A 132 5.90 9.73 -5.77
C SER A 132 5.34 11.13 -5.49
N ALA A 133 4.10 11.41 -5.90
CA ALA A 133 3.44 12.68 -5.65
C ALA A 133 3.18 12.91 -4.14
N MET A 134 2.74 11.88 -3.42
CA MET A 134 2.53 11.95 -1.97
C MET A 134 3.83 12.29 -1.23
N ILE A 135 4.94 11.60 -1.53
CA ILE A 135 6.24 11.88 -0.92
C ILE A 135 6.70 13.30 -1.23
N LYS A 136 6.60 13.72 -2.50
CA LYS A 136 6.96 15.10 -2.89
C LYS A 136 6.13 16.13 -2.15
N ASN A 137 4.83 15.91 -1.99
CA ASN A 137 3.94 16.85 -1.30
C ASN A 137 4.19 16.91 0.20
N VAL A 138 4.55 15.80 0.85
CA VAL A 138 4.88 15.78 2.29
C VAL A 138 6.25 16.38 2.59
N LEU A 139 7.19 16.28 1.63
CA LEU A 139 8.55 16.82 1.76
C LEU A 139 8.70 18.26 1.22
N SER A 140 7.70 18.78 0.51
CA SER A 140 7.66 20.16 0.00
C SER A 140 7.22 21.15 1.06
#